data_AF-A0A5C3QSP3-F1
#
_entry.id   AF-A0A5C3QSP3-F1
#
_cell.length_a   1.000
_cell.length_b   1.000
_cell.length_c   1.000
_cell.angle_alpha   90.00
_cell.angle_beta   90.00
_cell.angle_gamma   90.00
#
_symmetry.space_group_name_H-M   'P 1'
#
loop_
_entity.id
_entity.type
_entity.pdbx_description
1 polymer ?
#
loop_
_entity_poly.entity_id
_entity_poly.type
_entity_poly.pdbx_seq_one_letter_code
_entity_poly.pdbx_strand_id
1 'polypeptide(L)'
;MNVYPSTLPDELAYLSDVLRRSVLRLQLSDPIERQRVTDAIRRGVKLIADLKSYQNAVAPISFLPDEVLSEIFNLLVAEYPFGSQRDTLMLVCRHWRNVAVADGRLWCWYNQASGSDRWTTLLEQRSKAYPLNLQIFTSDSRPFFQRHSHRVGSLDLFGGISEFRDFFQEFHNYLR
;
A
#
# COMPACT_ATOMS: atom_id res chain seq x y z
N MET A 1 10.25 -28.28 11.40
CA MET A 1 10.90 -28.09 10.09
C MET A 1 9.85 -28.32 9.01
N ASN A 2 9.24 -27.26 8.49
CA ASN A 2 8.29 -27.37 7.37
C ASN A 2 9.04 -27.09 6.08
N VAL A 3 9.15 -28.12 5.25
CA VAL A 3 9.69 -28.07 3.89
C VAL A 3 8.54 -27.62 2.98
N TYR A 4 8.64 -26.42 2.41
CA TYR A 4 7.77 -26.00 1.33
C TYR A 4 8.11 -26.80 0.06
N PRO A 5 7.12 -27.30 -0.71
CA PRO A 5 7.40 -27.93 -2.00
C PRO A 5 7.81 -26.87 -3.02
N SER A 6 9.04 -26.96 -3.50
CA SER A 6 9.66 -26.13 -4.51
C SER A 6 9.27 -26.56 -5.93
N THR A 7 7.98 -26.47 -6.30
CA THR A 7 7.51 -26.81 -7.66
C THR A 7 7.05 -25.61 -8.49
N LEU A 8 7.20 -24.39 -7.98
CA LEU A 8 6.86 -23.16 -8.70
C LEU A 8 7.84 -22.68 -9.80
N PRO A 9 9.11 -23.13 -9.91
CA PRO A 9 10.00 -22.66 -10.98
C PRO A 9 9.69 -23.22 -12.39
N ASP A 10 9.29 -24.48 -12.48
CA ASP A 10 9.20 -25.18 -13.77
C ASP A 10 7.95 -24.80 -14.58
N GLU A 11 6.82 -24.50 -13.91
CA GLU A 11 5.62 -24.01 -14.58
C GLU A 11 5.81 -22.60 -15.17
N LEU A 12 6.53 -21.72 -14.46
CA LEU A 12 6.84 -20.38 -14.97
C LEU A 12 7.86 -20.44 -16.11
N ALA A 13 8.83 -21.36 -16.05
CA ALA A 13 9.76 -21.62 -17.14
C ALA A 13 9.04 -22.18 -18.38
N TYR A 14 8.10 -23.11 -18.19
CA TYR A 14 7.28 -23.68 -19.25
C TYR A 14 6.36 -22.64 -19.88
N LEU A 15 5.65 -21.83 -19.08
CA LEU A 15 4.81 -20.74 -19.58
C LEU A 15 5.65 -19.70 -20.32
N SER A 16 6.83 -19.36 -19.80
CA SER A 16 7.78 -18.47 -20.49
C SER A 16 8.21 -19.03 -21.84
N ASP A 17 8.56 -20.31 -21.93
CA ASP A 17 9.00 -20.93 -23.20
C ASP A 17 7.84 -21.09 -24.20
N VAL A 18 6.64 -21.44 -23.73
CA VAL A 18 5.41 -21.46 -24.55
C VAL A 18 5.10 -20.06 -25.09
N LEU A 19 5.15 -19.03 -24.23
CA LEU A 19 4.95 -17.65 -24.65
C LEU A 19 6.03 -17.22 -25.64
N ARG A 20 7.31 -17.58 -25.42
CA ARG A 20 8.42 -17.26 -26.32
C ARG A 20 8.26 -17.91 -27.70
N ARG A 21 7.86 -19.17 -27.75
CA ARG A 21 7.58 -19.91 -29.01
C ARG A 21 6.34 -19.37 -29.73
N SER A 22 5.29 -19.00 -28.99
CA SER A 22 4.11 -18.35 -29.57
C SER A 22 4.41 -16.95 -30.11
N VAL A 23 5.25 -16.18 -29.42
CA VAL A 23 5.72 -14.85 -29.88
C VAL A 23 6.62 -14.98 -31.12
N LEU A 24 7.49 -15.99 -31.19
CA LEU A 24 8.31 -16.27 -32.37
C LEU A 24 7.50 -16.69 -33.60
N ARG A 25 6.35 -17.36 -33.42
CA ARG A 25 5.41 -17.66 -34.53
C ARG A 25 4.58 -16.47 -34.97
N LEU A 26 4.39 -15.47 -34.10
CA LEU A 26 3.65 -14.24 -34.37
C LEU A 26 4.62 -13.10 -34.73
N GLN A 27 5.47 -13.30 -35.74
CA GLN A 27 6.10 -12.17 -36.42
C GLN A 27 5.01 -11.38 -37.17
N LEU A 28 4.26 -10.57 -36.41
CA LEU A 28 3.38 -9.52 -36.93
C LEU A 28 4.29 -8.42 -37.47
N SER A 29 4.86 -8.67 -38.64
CA SER A 29 5.75 -7.75 -39.33
C SER A 29 5.02 -6.46 -39.70
N ASP A 30 3.70 -6.54 -39.93
CA ASP A 30 2.85 -5.41 -40.25
C ASP A 30 2.55 -4.54 -38.99
N PRO A 31 2.97 -3.26 -38.97
CA PRO A 31 2.61 -2.32 -37.92
C PRO A 31 1.09 -2.18 -37.69
N ILE A 32 0.28 -2.34 -38.74
CA ILE A 32 -1.18 -2.21 -38.67
C ILE A 32 -1.78 -3.38 -37.88
N GLU A 33 -1.31 -4.61 -38.13
CA GLU A 33 -1.79 -5.78 -37.38
C GLU A 33 -1.38 -5.72 -35.91
N ARG A 34 -0.14 -5.29 -35.61
CA ARG A 34 0.30 -5.03 -34.22
C ARG A 34 -0.58 -4.01 -33.52
N GLN A 35 -0.93 -2.94 -34.23
CA GLN A 35 -1.84 -1.92 -33.70
C GLN A 35 -3.24 -2.50 -33.44
N ARG A 36 -3.79 -3.28 -34.39
CA ARG A 36 -5.10 -3.94 -34.24
C ARG A 36 -5.15 -4.89 -33.04
N VAL A 37 -4.10 -5.70 -32.85
CA VAL A 37 -3.97 -6.60 -31.69
C VAL A 37 -3.87 -5.80 -30.39
N THR A 38 -3.05 -4.75 -30.37
CA THR A 38 -2.92 -3.86 -29.20
C THR A 38 -4.25 -3.21 -28.83
N ASP A 39 -5.00 -2.74 -29.83
CA ASP A 39 -6.32 -2.12 -29.61
C ASP A 39 -7.36 -3.15 -29.18
N ALA A 40 -7.31 -4.37 -29.70
CA ALA A 40 -8.16 -5.47 -29.25
C ALA A 40 -7.89 -5.85 -27.79
N ILE A 41 -6.61 -5.96 -27.39
CA ILE A 41 -6.20 -6.19 -26.00
C ILE A 41 -6.72 -5.05 -25.12
N ARG A 42 -6.52 -3.78 -25.53
CA ARG A 42 -6.98 -2.62 -24.77
C ARG A 42 -8.51 -2.64 -24.58
N ARG A 43 -9.28 -2.99 -25.60
CA ARG A 43 -10.75 -3.15 -25.50
C ARG A 43 -11.14 -4.29 -24.56
N GLY A 44 -10.46 -5.44 -24.65
CA GLY A 44 -10.71 -6.57 -23.76
C GLY A 44 -10.43 -6.25 -22.29
N VAL A 45 -9.28 -5.60 -22.02
CA VAL A 45 -8.93 -5.13 -20.67
C VAL A 45 -9.97 -4.15 -20.14
N LYS A 46 -10.43 -3.20 -20.97
CA LYS A 46 -11.50 -2.26 -20.60
C LYS A 46 -12.80 -2.98 -20.24
N LEU A 47 -13.24 -3.91 -21.09
CA LEU A 47 -14.48 -4.68 -20.84
C LEU A 47 -14.41 -5.46 -19.53
N ILE A 48 -13.30 -6.13 -19.25
CA ILE A 48 -13.10 -6.86 -17.98
C ILE A 48 -13.14 -5.89 -16.80
N ALA A 49 -12.52 -4.70 -16.92
CA ALA A 49 -12.57 -3.69 -15.88
C ALA A 49 -13.99 -3.14 -15.64
N ASP A 50 -14.76 -2.93 -16.70
CA ASP A 50 -16.15 -2.46 -16.63
C ASP A 50 -17.05 -3.53 -15.97
N LEU A 51 -16.90 -4.80 -16.34
CA LEU A 51 -17.63 -5.92 -15.71
C LEU A 51 -17.29 -6.08 -14.22
N LYS A 52 -16.01 -5.99 -13.84
CA LYS A 52 -15.59 -5.99 -12.43
C LYS A 52 -16.16 -4.80 -11.67
N SER A 53 -16.22 -3.63 -12.31
CA SER A 53 -16.80 -2.43 -11.70
C SER A 53 -18.30 -2.60 -11.46
N TYR A 54 -19.02 -3.16 -12.42
CA TYR A 54 -20.44 -3.49 -12.27
C TYR A 54 -20.66 -4.52 -11.16
N GLN A 55 -19.89 -5.61 -11.14
CA GLN A 55 -19.96 -6.63 -10.09
C GLN A 55 -19.75 -6.02 -8.69
N ASN A 56 -18.77 -5.14 -8.55
CA ASN A 56 -18.51 -4.45 -7.29
C ASN A 56 -19.63 -3.49 -6.90
N ALA A 57 -20.32 -2.87 -7.86
CA ALA A 57 -21.40 -1.90 -7.60
C ALA A 57 -22.73 -2.56 -7.20
N VAL A 58 -22.91 -3.85 -7.49
CA VAL A 58 -24.10 -4.63 -7.10
C VAL A 58 -23.85 -5.51 -5.88
N ALA A 59 -22.61 -5.53 -5.35
CA ALA A 59 -22.29 -6.30 -4.16
C ALA A 59 -22.96 -5.68 -2.93
N PRO A 60 -23.50 -6.45 -1.98
CA PRO A 60 -24.19 -5.89 -0.81
C PRO A 60 -23.36 -4.84 -0.04
N ILE A 61 -22.04 -5.02 0.01
CA ILE A 61 -21.11 -4.12 0.69
C ILE A 61 -20.97 -2.75 0.01
N SER A 62 -21.29 -2.61 -1.28
CA SER A 62 -21.23 -1.31 -1.97
C SER A 62 -22.43 -0.40 -1.68
N PHE A 63 -23.42 -0.89 -0.95
CA PHE A 63 -24.54 -0.08 -0.46
C PHE A 63 -24.27 0.52 0.93
N LEU A 64 -23.15 0.20 1.56
CA LEU A 64 -22.77 0.81 2.82
C LEU A 64 -22.40 2.29 2.60
N PRO A 65 -22.82 3.20 3.50
CA PRO A 65 -22.30 4.56 3.51
C PRO A 65 -20.78 4.58 3.70
N ASP A 66 -20.14 5.62 3.15
CA ASP A 66 -18.69 5.83 3.25
C ASP A 66 -18.22 5.80 4.71
N GLU A 67 -19.00 6.34 5.64
CA GLU A 67 -18.67 6.40 7.07
C GLU A 67 -18.60 5.00 7.70
N VAL A 68 -19.56 4.14 7.37
CA VAL A 68 -19.61 2.76 7.87
C VAL A 68 -18.45 1.96 7.30
N LEU A 69 -18.17 2.14 6.01
CA LEU A 69 -17.07 1.47 5.35
C LEU A 69 -15.72 1.92 5.91
N SER A 70 -15.55 3.23 6.15
CA SER A 70 -14.41 3.81 6.86
C SER A 70 -14.22 3.19 8.24
N GLU A 71 -15.29 3.01 9.01
CA GLU A 71 -15.18 2.44 10.35
C GLU A 71 -14.72 0.97 10.30
N ILE A 72 -15.25 0.18 9.37
CA ILE A 72 -14.79 -1.18 9.10
C ILE A 72 -13.28 -1.19 8.77
N PHE A 73 -12.82 -0.27 7.92
CA PHE A 73 -11.41 -0.16 7.57
C PHE A 73 -10.53 0.17 8.77
N ASN A 74 -10.99 1.06 9.65
CA ASN A 74 -10.24 1.44 10.86
C ASN A 74 -10.13 0.27 11.83
N LEU A 75 -11.18 -0.54 11.99
CA LEU A 75 -11.11 -1.76 12.80
C LEU A 75 -10.04 -2.73 12.28
N LEU A 76 -9.99 -2.95 10.95
CA LEU A 76 -9.00 -3.82 10.33
C LEU A 76 -7.56 -3.29 10.52
N VAL A 77 -7.35 -1.99 10.34
CA VAL A 77 -6.03 -1.37 10.53
C VAL A 77 -5.65 -1.35 12.01
N ALA A 78 -6.58 -1.14 12.93
CA ALA A 78 -6.28 -1.15 14.36
C ALA A 78 -5.78 -2.52 14.86
N GLU A 79 -6.24 -3.62 14.26
CA GLU A 79 -5.74 -4.97 14.57
C GLU A 79 -4.31 -5.18 14.04
N TYR A 80 -3.97 -4.59 12.88
CA TYR A 80 -2.67 -4.72 12.24
C TYR A 80 -2.14 -3.36 11.71
N PRO A 81 -1.77 -2.43 12.60
CA PRO A 81 -1.55 -1.02 12.26
C PRO A 81 -0.39 -0.76 11.30
N PHE A 82 0.61 -1.63 11.32
CA PHE A 82 1.81 -1.52 10.49
C PHE A 82 1.87 -2.56 9.37
N GLY A 83 0.77 -3.28 9.12
CA GLY A 83 0.68 -4.25 8.04
C GLY A 83 0.20 -3.64 6.72
N SER A 84 0.08 -4.49 5.70
CA SER A 84 -0.33 -4.12 4.35
C SER A 84 -1.85 -4.07 4.14
N GLN A 85 -2.64 -4.26 5.20
CA GLN A 85 -4.11 -4.34 5.15
C GLN A 85 -4.70 -3.09 4.48
N ARG A 86 -4.22 -1.90 4.85
CA ARG A 86 -4.61 -0.64 4.19
C ARG A 86 -4.40 -0.68 2.68
N ASP A 87 -3.28 -1.23 2.24
CA ASP A 87 -2.96 -1.32 0.81
C ASP A 87 -3.90 -2.30 0.11
N THR A 88 -4.20 -3.44 0.75
CA THR A 88 -5.17 -4.41 0.25
C THR A 88 -6.57 -3.81 0.10
N LEU A 89 -7.03 -2.98 1.05
CA LEU A 89 -8.31 -2.28 0.97
C LEU A 89 -8.40 -1.42 -0.30
N MET A 90 -7.31 -0.72 -0.65
CA MET A 90 -7.25 0.11 -1.85
C MET A 90 -7.22 -0.70 -3.17
N LEU A 91 -7.00 -2.01 -3.11
CA LEU A 91 -6.97 -2.90 -4.29
C LEU A 91 -8.32 -3.55 -4.61
N VAL A 92 -9.31 -3.47 -3.72
CA VAL A 92 -10.62 -4.11 -3.90
C VAL A 92 -11.39 -3.48 -5.06
N CYS A 93 -11.70 -2.18 -4.94
CA CYS A 93 -12.38 -1.44 -6.00
C CYS A 93 -12.06 0.07 -5.90
N ARG A 94 -12.52 0.84 -6.89
CA ARG A 94 -12.29 2.30 -6.92
C ARG A 94 -12.96 3.00 -5.74
N HIS A 95 -14.15 2.58 -5.36
CA HIS A 95 -14.89 3.15 -4.23
C HIS A 95 -14.14 2.96 -2.91
N TRP A 96 -13.69 1.74 -2.60
CA TRP A 96 -12.91 1.45 -1.38
C TRP A 96 -11.61 2.25 -1.33
N ARG A 97 -10.90 2.36 -2.47
CA ARG A 97 -9.71 3.22 -2.55
C ARG A 97 -10.05 4.67 -2.20
N ASN A 98 -11.15 5.21 -2.75
CA ASN A 98 -11.52 6.61 -2.50
C ASN A 98 -11.84 6.84 -1.02
N VAL A 99 -12.62 5.96 -0.39
CA VAL A 99 -12.95 6.03 1.04
C VAL A 99 -11.68 5.91 1.89
N ALA A 100 -10.82 4.93 1.61
CA ALA A 100 -9.59 4.71 2.36
C ALA A 100 -8.60 5.89 2.24
N VAL A 101 -8.51 6.53 1.06
CA VAL A 101 -7.65 7.72 0.85
C VAL A 101 -8.24 8.96 1.53
N ALA A 102 -9.57 9.09 1.59
CA ALA A 102 -10.24 10.23 2.19
C ALA A 102 -10.19 10.23 3.73
N ASP A 103 -10.19 9.05 4.35
CA ASP A 103 -10.15 8.89 5.81
C ASP A 103 -8.72 8.98 6.36
N GLY A 104 -8.39 10.11 6.98
CA GLY A 104 -7.06 10.37 7.51
C GLY A 104 -6.63 9.45 8.65
N ARG A 105 -7.58 8.84 9.36
CA ARG A 105 -7.28 7.93 10.48
C ARG A 105 -6.47 6.71 10.04
N LEU A 106 -6.72 6.20 8.82
CA LEU A 106 -6.01 5.07 8.21
C LEU A 106 -4.54 5.38 7.87
N TRP A 107 -4.17 6.67 7.85
CA TRP A 107 -2.83 7.14 7.52
C TRP A 107 -2.07 7.61 8.76
N CYS A 108 -2.54 7.29 9.96
CA CYS A 108 -1.89 7.73 11.20
C CYS A 108 -0.79 6.79 11.69
N TRP A 109 -0.61 5.62 11.07
CA TRP A 109 0.32 4.59 11.52
C TRP A 109 1.56 4.56 10.63
N TYR A 110 2.70 4.97 11.18
CA TYR A 110 3.98 5.03 10.48
C TYR A 110 4.96 4.01 11.08
N ASN A 111 5.48 3.12 10.23
CA ASN A 111 6.58 2.22 10.58
C ASN A 111 7.77 2.53 9.69
N GLN A 112 8.88 2.92 10.31
CA GLN A 112 10.11 3.24 9.59
C GLN A 112 10.70 2.04 8.83
N ALA A 113 10.62 0.82 9.39
CA ALA A 113 11.19 -0.38 8.75
C ALA A 113 10.55 -0.69 7.38
N SER A 114 9.32 -0.24 7.17
CA SER A 114 8.52 -0.56 5.98
C SER A 114 8.33 0.65 5.05
N GLY A 115 8.77 1.83 5.46
CA GLY A 115 8.52 3.09 4.75
C GLY A 115 9.60 3.41 3.72
N SER A 116 9.20 3.62 2.46
CA SER A 116 10.02 4.41 1.52
C SER A 116 9.68 5.91 1.65
N ASP A 117 10.56 6.80 1.19
CA ASP A 117 10.32 8.26 1.21
C ASP A 117 8.98 8.65 0.56
N ARG A 118 8.60 7.92 -0.48
CA ARG A 118 7.31 8.11 -1.17
C ARG A 118 6.13 7.76 -0.25
N TRP A 119 6.22 6.67 0.51
CA TRP A 119 5.18 6.27 1.45
C TRP A 119 5.06 7.24 2.61
N THR A 120 6.19 7.71 3.14
CA THR A 120 6.22 8.75 4.16
C THR A 120 5.49 10.01 3.69
N THR A 121 5.79 10.49 2.47
CA THR A 121 5.11 11.66 1.88
C THR A 121 3.60 11.44 1.74
N LEU A 122 3.17 10.27 1.29
CA LEU A 122 1.74 9.97 1.15
C LEU A 122 1.03 9.91 2.50
N LEU A 123 1.69 9.37 3.52
CA LEU A 123 1.19 9.31 4.88
C LEU A 123 1.03 10.71 5.47
N GLU A 124 2.04 11.57 5.31
CA GLU A 124 1.98 12.97 5.74
C GLU A 124 0.81 13.70 5.09
N GLN A 125 0.63 13.57 3.77
CA GLN A 125 -0.45 14.24 3.04
C GLN A 125 -1.85 13.76 3.46
N ARG A 126 -1.99 12.48 3.79
CA ARG A 126 -3.31 11.86 4.01
C ARG A 126 -3.72 11.78 5.47
N SER A 127 -2.77 11.76 6.41
CA SER A 127 -3.05 11.82 7.85
C SER A 127 -3.68 13.15 8.30
N LYS A 128 -3.59 14.20 7.47
CA LYS A 128 -4.21 15.51 7.69
C LYS A 128 -3.77 16.17 8.99
N ALA A 129 -4.59 16.16 10.03
CA ALA A 129 -4.30 16.72 11.36
C ALA A 129 -4.50 15.70 12.48
N TYR A 130 -4.69 14.43 12.12
CA TYR A 130 -4.89 13.37 13.10
C TYR A 130 -3.59 13.04 13.84
N PRO A 131 -3.68 12.58 15.10
CA PRO A 131 -2.52 12.16 15.85
C PRO A 131 -1.79 10.99 15.20
N LEU A 132 -0.46 11.06 15.11
CA LEU A 132 0.38 10.01 14.52
C LEU A 132 0.84 8.98 15.56
N ASN A 133 0.82 7.72 15.17
CA ASN A 133 1.36 6.59 15.90
C ASN A 133 2.62 6.12 15.19
N LEU A 134 3.76 6.27 15.85
CA LEU A 134 5.08 6.12 15.24
C LEU A 134 5.81 4.89 15.80
N GLN A 135 6.27 4.02 14.91
CA GLN A 135 7.26 2.99 15.20
C GLN A 135 8.57 3.33 14.49
N ILE A 136 9.56 3.78 15.25
CA ILE A 136 10.79 4.34 14.70
C ILE A 136 12.05 3.82 15.40
N PHE A 137 13.14 3.73 14.64
CA PHE A 137 14.48 3.47 15.12
C PHE A 137 15.17 4.79 15.44
N THR A 138 15.83 4.85 16.59
CA THR A 138 16.47 6.06 17.13
C THR A 138 17.58 6.65 16.24
N SER A 139 18.22 5.85 15.39
CA SER A 139 19.31 6.27 14.52
C SER A 139 18.87 7.21 13.39
N ASP A 140 17.77 6.89 12.70
CA ASP A 140 17.50 7.42 11.34
C ASP A 140 16.19 8.23 11.18
N SER A 141 15.34 8.26 12.21
CA SER A 141 13.97 8.82 12.12
C SER A 141 13.78 10.21 12.71
N ARG A 142 14.84 10.80 13.28
CA ARG A 142 14.78 12.06 14.04
C ARG A 142 14.14 13.22 13.27
N PRO A 143 14.45 13.46 11.99
CA PRO A 143 13.87 14.58 11.25
C PRO A 143 12.35 14.46 11.08
N PHE A 144 11.86 13.24 10.86
CA PHE A 144 10.43 12.98 10.73
C PHE A 144 9.70 13.21 12.06
N PHE A 145 10.24 12.63 13.14
CA PHE A 145 9.68 12.83 14.49
C PHE A 145 9.64 14.31 14.88
N GLN A 146 10.73 15.06 14.69
CA GLN A 146 10.79 16.49 15.03
C GLN A 146 9.71 17.29 14.31
N ARG A 147 9.57 17.08 12.99
CA ARG A 147 8.57 17.76 12.15
C ARG A 147 7.13 17.54 12.62
N HIS A 148 6.83 16.35 13.14
CA HIS A 148 5.48 15.96 13.52
C HIS A 148 5.25 15.81 15.03
N SER A 149 6.24 16.18 15.85
CA SER A 149 6.23 16.00 17.31
C SER A 149 4.96 16.53 17.98
N HIS A 150 4.46 17.69 17.54
CA HIS A 150 3.26 18.35 18.04
C HIS A 150 1.95 17.55 17.89
N ARG A 151 1.95 16.52 17.05
CA ARG A 151 0.78 15.68 16.77
C ARG A 151 1.06 14.19 16.98
N VAL A 152 2.15 13.83 17.66
CA VAL A 152 2.40 12.43 17.99
C VAL A 152 1.42 12.01 19.10
N GLY A 153 0.61 10.99 18.81
CA GLY A 153 -0.31 10.37 19.77
C GLY A 153 0.29 9.16 20.48
N SER A 154 1.13 8.40 19.77
CA SER A 154 1.89 7.27 20.33
C SER A 154 3.27 7.18 19.70
N LEU A 155 4.27 6.78 20.48
CA LEU A 155 5.65 6.64 20.06
C LEU A 155 6.26 5.36 20.64
N ASP A 156 6.58 4.44 19.73
CA ASP A 156 7.35 3.23 19.97
C ASP A 156 8.76 3.44 19.42
N LEU A 157 9.75 3.39 20.30
CA LEU A 157 11.17 3.54 19.94
C LEU A 157 11.89 2.19 19.98
N PHE A 158 12.68 1.92 18.95
CA PHE A 158 13.54 0.74 18.88
C PHE A 158 15.01 1.18 18.79
N GLY A 159 15.88 0.55 19.57
CA GLY A 159 17.29 0.90 19.63
C GLY A 159 18.00 0.43 20.89
N GLY A 160 19.27 0.79 20.99
CA GLY A 160 20.09 0.58 22.19
C GLY A 160 19.86 1.65 23.26
N ILE A 161 20.22 1.33 24.51
CA ILE A 161 20.11 2.27 25.66
C ILE A 161 20.83 3.59 25.41
N SER A 162 22.00 3.57 24.78
CA SER A 162 22.74 4.78 24.41
C SER A 162 21.96 5.63 23.40
N GLU A 163 21.36 5.00 22.39
CA GLU A 163 20.62 5.70 21.35
C GLU A 163 19.33 6.33 21.88
N PHE A 164 18.64 5.67 22.82
CA PHE A 164 17.50 6.27 23.52
C PHE A 164 17.93 7.51 24.31
N ARG A 165 19.06 7.45 25.02
CA ARG A 165 19.58 8.59 25.78
C ARG A 165 19.82 9.78 24.86
N ASP A 166 20.50 9.57 23.74
CA ASP A 166 20.83 10.62 22.79
C ASP A 166 19.54 11.23 22.20
N PHE A 167 18.58 10.38 21.82
CA PHE A 167 17.28 10.81 21.30
C PHE A 167 16.52 11.72 22.29
N PHE A 168 16.43 11.33 23.57
CA PHE A 168 15.69 12.12 24.56
C PHE A 168 16.45 13.37 25.04
N GLN A 169 17.79 13.33 25.10
CA GLN A 169 18.58 14.52 25.44
C GLN A 169 18.46 15.62 24.38
N GLU A 170 18.51 15.25 23.11
CA GLU A 170 18.28 16.17 22.00
C GLU A 170 16.84 16.71 22.01
N PHE A 171 15.85 15.87 22.32
CA PHE A 171 14.47 16.30 22.44
C PHE A 171 14.28 17.37 23.53
N HIS A 172 14.93 17.20 24.70
CA HIS A 172 14.88 18.21 25.76
C HIS A 172 15.45 19.57 25.33
N ASN A 173 16.48 19.56 24.48
CA ASN A 173 17.06 20.79 23.94
C ASN A 173 16.15 21.47 22.90
N TYR A 174 15.27 20.72 22.24
CA TYR A 174 14.33 21.26 21.23
C TYR A 174 13.09 21.93 21.82
N LEU A 175 12.74 21.60 23.07
CA LEU A 175 11.58 22.19 23.77
C LEU A 175 11.92 23.47 24.57
N ARG A 176 13.15 23.98 24.47
CA ARG A 176 13.59 25.27 25.02
C ARG A 176 13.67 26.32 23.93
#